data_AF-A0A1H2WUP3-F1
#
_entry.id   AF-A0A1H2WUP3-F1
#
_cell.length_a   1.000
_cell.length_b   1.000
_cell.length_c   1.000
_cell.angle_alpha   90.00
_cell.angle_beta   90.00
_cell.angle_gamma   90.00
#
_symmetry.space_group_name_H-M   'P 1'
#
loop_
_entity.id
_entity.type
_entity.pdbx_description
1 polymer ?
#
loop_
_entity_poly.entity_id
_entity_poly.type
_entity_poly.pdbx_seq_one_letter_code
_entity_poly.pdbx_strand_id
1 'polypeptide(L)'
;MWFIITSIILLIASVIPYLPLTHWFFRFFEFGKIQILVLQTITLTLSLVFIEESQISIRTLQLLTFTSILFHIATLYKYTSFYKTIQKDKSDISSKTITVLSANVFQENTNYDAFTSLIHKYEPDIFLTMESDNNWEKALAVLEEKYPYSIKIGLDNTYGMHFYSKLEIANHNIHYFVADDLPSIEAKISTSDGFKFTFFAVHPPPPSPTEESNSKERDGELLSIAKRIKQNSDTCVVVGDFNNVAWAKSSILFRKTSETLDGRMGRGFISSFHTKYWFLRFPIDLMFHTADVFIEDLKTLEPFGSDHFPIYSKFFINKKSSKQAHLTENLEEGEHEDVEEIISEGINEKSDNRN
;
A
#
# COMPACT_ATOMS: atom_id res chain seq x y z
N MET A 1 -27.34 5.99 27.41
CA MET A 1 -26.22 6.95 27.33
C MET A 1 -25.01 6.37 26.61
N TRP A 2 -24.50 5.20 27.02
CA TRP A 2 -23.35 4.55 26.37
C TRP A 2 -23.52 4.42 24.84
N PHE A 3 -24.64 3.87 24.37
CA PHE A 3 -24.91 3.64 22.94
C PHE A 3 -24.87 4.93 22.13
N ILE A 4 -25.47 6.00 22.65
CA ILE A 4 -25.51 7.30 21.98
C ILE A 4 -24.08 7.82 21.78
N ILE A 5 -23.27 7.82 22.84
CA ILE A 5 -21.89 8.32 22.80
C ILE A 5 -21.04 7.48 21.85
N THR A 6 -21.08 6.15 21.99
CA THR A 6 -20.26 5.26 21.17
C THR A 6 -20.66 5.32 19.69
N SER A 7 -21.95 5.30 19.37
CA SER A 7 -22.41 5.38 17.99
C SER A 7 -22.08 6.73 17.35
N ILE A 8 -22.24 7.85 18.06
CA ILE A 8 -21.88 9.17 17.52
C ILE A 8 -20.38 9.23 17.21
N ILE A 9 -19.52 8.80 18.13
CA ILE A 9 -18.06 8.78 17.92
C ILE A 9 -17.70 7.91 16.71
N LEU A 10 -18.26 6.69 16.62
CA LEU A 10 -17.96 5.78 15.52
C LEU A 10 -18.50 6.26 14.18
N LEU A 11 -19.66 6.93 14.15
CA LEU A 11 -20.21 7.53 12.93
C LEU A 11 -19.37 8.71 12.46
N ILE A 12 -18.92 9.57 13.38
CA ILE A 12 -18.01 10.68 13.07
C ILE A 12 -16.69 10.13 12.52
N ALA A 13 -16.11 9.11 13.18
CA ALA A 13 -14.90 8.42 12.72
C ALA A 13 -15.08 7.81 11.32
N SER A 14 -16.27 7.31 10.98
CA SER A 14 -16.56 6.80 9.63
C SER A 14 -16.61 7.89 8.56
N VAL A 15 -16.99 9.12 8.91
CA VAL A 15 -17.25 10.20 7.95
C VAL A 15 -16.05 11.12 7.77
N ILE A 16 -15.30 11.42 8.84
CA ILE A 16 -14.15 12.32 8.83
C ILE A 16 -13.16 12.05 7.67
N PRO A 17 -12.77 10.79 7.38
CA PRO A 17 -11.91 10.47 6.24
C PRO A 17 -12.32 10.98 4.86
N TYR A 18 -13.62 11.20 4.66
CA TYR A 18 -14.18 11.64 3.37
C TYR A 18 -14.15 13.16 3.20
N LEU A 19 -13.79 13.90 4.25
CA LEU A 19 -13.58 15.34 4.17
C LEU A 19 -12.19 15.63 3.58
N PRO A 20 -12.00 16.76 2.87
CA PRO A 20 -10.70 17.17 2.32
C PRO A 20 -9.78 17.72 3.42
N LEU A 21 -9.54 16.93 4.46
CA LEU A 21 -8.68 17.26 5.60
C LEU A 21 -7.41 16.42 5.52
N THR A 22 -6.27 17.08 5.38
CA THR A 22 -4.96 16.43 5.18
C THR A 22 -4.22 16.16 6.48
N HIS A 23 -4.56 16.84 7.58
CA HIS A 23 -3.89 16.68 8.87
C HIS A 23 -4.01 15.24 9.42
N TRP A 24 -2.91 14.69 9.95
CA TRP A 24 -2.76 13.28 10.32
C TRP A 24 -3.91 12.75 11.20
N PHE A 25 -4.40 13.56 12.14
CA PHE A 25 -5.47 13.17 13.06
C PHE A 25 -6.75 12.74 12.33
N PHE A 26 -7.11 13.41 11.25
CA PHE A 26 -8.30 13.07 10.47
C PHE A 26 -8.05 11.87 9.56
N ARG A 27 -6.85 11.78 8.99
CA ARG A 27 -6.43 10.66 8.12
C ARG A 27 -6.31 9.34 8.88
N PHE A 28 -6.00 9.37 10.17
CA PHE A 28 -5.88 8.17 11.02
C PHE A 28 -7.10 7.23 10.94
N PHE A 29 -8.30 7.78 10.82
CA PHE A 29 -9.54 6.98 10.76
C PHE A 29 -9.69 6.18 9.45
N GLU A 30 -8.93 6.49 8.39
CA GLU A 30 -8.89 5.68 7.16
C GLU A 30 -8.32 4.28 7.42
N PHE A 31 -7.23 4.22 8.19
CA PHE A 31 -6.56 2.97 8.54
C PHE A 31 -7.47 2.09 9.41
N GLY A 32 -8.19 2.71 10.34
CA GLY A 32 -9.05 2.05 11.33
C GLY A 32 -10.38 1.48 10.82
N LYS A 33 -10.64 1.43 9.51
CA LYS A 33 -11.96 1.07 8.96
C LYS A 33 -12.45 -0.32 9.42
N ILE A 34 -11.55 -1.30 9.52
CA ILE A 34 -11.89 -2.66 10.01
C ILE A 34 -12.27 -2.61 11.50
N GLN A 35 -11.50 -1.89 12.31
CA GLN A 35 -11.75 -1.72 13.74
C GLN A 35 -13.07 -0.99 13.97
N ILE A 36 -13.34 0.08 13.22
CA ILE A 36 -14.61 0.81 13.25
C ILE A 36 -15.78 -0.12 12.89
N LEU A 37 -15.67 -0.92 11.83
CA LEU A 37 -16.70 -1.89 11.46
C LEU A 37 -17.01 -2.88 12.59
N VAL A 38 -15.98 -3.45 13.22
CA VAL A 38 -16.14 -4.38 14.35
C VAL A 38 -16.81 -3.69 15.55
N LEU A 39 -16.32 -2.51 15.93
CA LEU A 39 -16.87 -1.75 17.05
C LEU A 39 -18.32 -1.30 16.80
N GLN A 40 -18.65 -0.89 15.57
CA GLN A 40 -20.02 -0.55 15.18
C GLN A 40 -20.93 -1.77 15.25
N THR A 41 -20.46 -2.93 14.78
CA THR A 41 -21.22 -4.18 14.84
C THR A 41 -21.52 -4.57 16.29
N ILE A 42 -20.50 -4.57 17.16
CA ILE A 42 -20.67 -4.84 18.59
C ILE A 42 -21.64 -3.83 19.23
N THR A 43 -21.44 -2.54 18.97
CA THR A 43 -22.28 -1.46 19.52
C THR A 43 -23.74 -1.62 19.10
N LEU A 44 -24.01 -1.92 17.83
CA LEU A 44 -25.34 -2.15 17.31
C LEU A 44 -25.98 -3.40 17.95
N THR A 45 -25.26 -4.53 18.00
CA THR A 45 -25.75 -5.76 18.63
C THR A 45 -26.10 -5.55 20.10
N LEU A 46 -25.22 -4.93 20.88
CA LEU A 46 -25.49 -4.62 22.29
C LEU A 46 -26.73 -3.72 22.43
N SER A 47 -26.93 -2.77 21.51
CA SER A 47 -28.10 -1.88 21.55
C SER A 47 -29.40 -2.64 21.32
N LEU A 48 -29.41 -3.61 20.40
CA LEU A 48 -30.59 -4.42 20.07
C LEU A 48 -30.95 -5.41 21.17
N VAL A 49 -29.97 -5.86 21.97
CA VAL A 49 -30.17 -6.81 23.07
C VAL A 49 -30.57 -6.12 24.37
N PHE A 50 -29.93 -5.00 24.72
CA PHE A 50 -30.07 -4.39 26.04
C PHE A 50 -31.01 -3.18 26.10
N ILE A 51 -31.49 -2.67 24.97
CA ILE A 51 -32.42 -1.54 24.92
C ILE A 51 -33.80 -2.04 24.47
N GLU A 52 -34.65 -2.38 25.44
CA GLU A 52 -36.00 -2.94 25.20
C GLU A 52 -36.99 -1.88 24.68
N GLU A 53 -37.04 -0.71 25.35
CA GLU A 53 -37.84 0.43 24.92
C GLU A 53 -36.96 1.54 24.36
N SER A 54 -37.00 1.68 23.03
CA SER A 54 -36.20 2.68 22.31
C SER A 54 -37.07 3.86 21.87
N GLN A 55 -36.71 5.08 22.26
CA GLN A 55 -37.23 6.29 21.65
C GLN A 55 -36.92 6.33 20.13
N ILE A 56 -37.68 7.12 19.37
CA ILE A 56 -37.46 7.25 17.92
C ILE A 56 -36.01 7.63 17.58
N SER A 57 -35.37 8.48 18.39
CA SER A 57 -33.97 8.90 18.26
C SER A 57 -32.99 7.72 18.33
N ILE A 58 -33.22 6.76 19.22
CA ILE A 58 -32.39 5.56 19.36
C ILE A 58 -32.55 4.66 18.14
N ARG A 59 -33.78 4.47 17.64
CA ARG A 59 -34.05 3.70 16.42
C ARG A 59 -33.39 4.34 15.20
N THR A 60 -33.46 5.66 15.08
CA THR A 60 -32.74 6.40 14.04
C THR A 60 -31.23 6.18 14.12
N LEU A 61 -30.65 6.24 15.32
CA LEU A 61 -29.20 6.01 15.50
C LEU A 61 -28.78 4.57 15.21
N GLN A 62 -29.62 3.58 15.55
CA GLN A 62 -29.43 2.18 15.17
C GLN A 62 -29.45 2.02 13.65
N LEU A 63 -30.40 2.64 12.96
CA LEU A 63 -30.48 2.63 11.50
C LEU A 63 -29.25 3.28 10.86
N LEU A 64 -28.80 4.44 11.34
CA LEU A 64 -27.59 5.10 10.84
C LEU A 64 -26.34 4.23 11.06
N THR A 65 -26.21 3.61 12.24
CA THR A 65 -25.11 2.69 12.55
C THR A 65 -25.15 1.48 11.61
N PHE A 66 -26.32 0.91 11.37
CA PHE A 66 -26.50 -0.21 10.44
C PHE A 66 -26.13 0.17 9.00
N THR A 67 -26.57 1.33 8.51
CA THR A 67 -26.18 1.84 7.19
C THR A 67 -24.67 2.05 7.07
N SER A 68 -24.02 2.60 8.10
CA SER A 68 -22.55 2.75 8.15
C SER A 68 -21.83 1.40 8.09
N ILE A 69 -22.35 0.38 8.78
CA ILE A 69 -21.81 -0.99 8.73
C ILE A 69 -21.90 -1.54 7.30
N LEU A 70 -23.06 -1.42 6.64
CA LEU A 70 -23.24 -1.89 5.26
C LEU A 70 -22.27 -1.18 4.29
N PHE A 71 -22.06 0.11 4.48
CA PHE A 71 -21.12 0.89 3.67
C PHE A 71 -19.66 0.45 3.87
N HIS A 72 -19.23 0.19 5.11
CA HIS A 72 -17.90 -0.36 5.39
C HIS A 72 -17.73 -1.76 4.82
N ILE A 73 -18.74 -2.63 4.96
CA ILE A 73 -18.74 -3.96 4.34
C ILE A 73 -18.59 -3.85 2.82
N ALA A 74 -19.37 -2.97 2.17
CA ALA A 74 -19.30 -2.79 0.72
C ALA A 74 -17.91 -2.32 0.26
N THR A 75 -17.29 -1.40 1.01
CA THR A 75 -15.93 -0.90 0.75
C THR A 75 -14.90 -2.02 0.90
N LEU A 76 -14.98 -2.78 2.00
CA LEU A 76 -13.99 -3.78 2.37
C LEU A 76 -14.17 -5.11 1.63
N TYR A 77 -15.35 -5.37 1.05
CA TYR A 77 -15.68 -6.63 0.38
C TYR A 77 -14.66 -7.00 -0.70
N LYS A 78 -14.21 -6.02 -1.49
CA LYS A 78 -13.20 -6.21 -2.55
C LYS A 78 -11.89 -6.81 -2.04
N TYR A 79 -11.57 -6.60 -0.77
CA TYR A 79 -10.33 -7.05 -0.11
C TYR A 79 -10.50 -8.35 0.67
N THR A 80 -11.70 -8.95 0.65
CA THR A 80 -11.93 -10.26 1.27
C THR A 80 -11.60 -11.39 0.30
N SER A 81 -11.30 -12.58 0.80
CA SER A 81 -11.09 -13.78 -0.03
C SER A 81 -12.35 -14.24 -0.78
N PHE A 82 -13.51 -13.65 -0.50
CA PHE A 82 -14.77 -13.92 -1.21
C PHE A 82 -14.88 -13.12 -2.53
N TYR A 83 -14.09 -12.05 -2.66
CA TYR A 83 -14.07 -11.29 -3.91
C TYR A 83 -13.38 -12.10 -5.00
N LYS A 84 -14.06 -12.25 -6.14
CA LYS A 84 -13.60 -13.13 -7.23
C LYS A 84 -12.28 -12.61 -7.81
N THR A 85 -11.19 -13.34 -7.57
CA THR A 85 -9.93 -13.14 -8.29
C THR A 85 -10.01 -13.79 -9.66
N ILE A 86 -9.46 -13.14 -10.69
CA ILE A 86 -9.34 -13.74 -12.03
C ILE A 86 -8.37 -14.93 -11.96
N GLN A 87 -8.73 -16.03 -12.63
CA GLN A 87 -8.00 -17.30 -12.62
C GLN A 87 -6.56 -17.18 -13.11
N LYS A 88 -5.68 -17.92 -12.44
CA LYS A 88 -4.22 -17.99 -12.61
C LYS A 88 -3.81 -18.92 -13.76
N ASP A 89 -4.51 -18.87 -14.88
CA ASP A 89 -4.18 -19.77 -16.00
C ASP A 89 -2.98 -19.21 -16.75
N LYS A 90 -1.83 -19.85 -16.57
CA LYS A 90 -0.68 -19.61 -17.45
C LYS A 90 -1.04 -20.07 -18.85
N SER A 91 -0.86 -19.19 -19.82
CA SER A 91 -0.86 -19.56 -21.23
C SER A 91 0.55 -20.00 -21.65
N ASP A 92 0.67 -20.64 -22.82
CA ASP A 92 1.96 -20.99 -23.43
C ASP A 92 2.88 -19.78 -23.73
N ILE A 93 2.39 -18.55 -23.47
CA ILE A 93 3.08 -17.27 -23.75
C ILE A 93 3.06 -16.38 -22.49
N SER A 94 3.13 -16.99 -21.31
CA SER A 94 3.32 -16.28 -20.04
C SER A 94 4.79 -16.25 -19.68
N SER A 95 5.23 -15.20 -18.98
CA SER A 95 6.58 -15.19 -18.42
C SER A 95 6.77 -16.31 -17.41
N LYS A 96 8.02 -16.66 -17.13
CA LYS A 96 8.39 -17.33 -15.89
C LYS A 96 7.83 -16.55 -14.71
N THR A 97 7.54 -17.26 -13.64
CA THR A 97 7.14 -16.63 -12.40
C THR A 97 8.29 -15.78 -11.85
N ILE A 98 7.94 -14.60 -11.37
CA ILE A 98 8.82 -13.66 -10.69
C ILE A 98 8.37 -13.57 -9.23
N THR A 99 9.34 -13.52 -8.32
CA THR A 99 9.13 -13.40 -6.89
C THR A 99 9.75 -12.13 -6.34
N VAL A 100 9.00 -11.39 -5.53
CA VAL A 100 9.44 -10.15 -4.90
C VAL A 100 9.25 -10.24 -3.40
N LEU A 101 10.24 -9.81 -2.63
CA LEU A 101 10.14 -9.60 -1.18
C LEU A 101 10.39 -8.13 -0.87
N SER A 102 9.40 -7.41 -0.36
CA SER A 102 9.57 -6.03 0.10
C SER A 102 9.45 -5.96 1.62
N ALA A 103 10.27 -5.14 2.25
CA ALA A 103 10.19 -4.90 3.68
C ALA A 103 10.57 -3.46 4.02
N ASN A 104 9.70 -2.78 4.77
CA ASN A 104 10.14 -1.69 5.61
C ASN A 104 11.01 -2.31 6.73
N VAL A 105 12.29 -1.95 6.77
CA VAL A 105 13.25 -2.59 7.66
C VAL A 105 13.25 -2.04 9.07
N PHE A 106 12.57 -0.90 9.28
CA PHE A 106 12.67 -0.03 10.44
C PHE A 106 14.11 0.41 10.65
N GLN A 107 14.48 1.66 10.32
CA GLN A 107 15.90 2.07 10.20
C GLN A 107 16.77 1.68 11.42
N GLU A 108 16.23 1.85 12.63
CA GLU A 108 16.91 1.54 13.91
C GLU A 108 17.03 0.04 14.23
N ASN A 109 16.37 -0.83 13.45
CA ASN A 109 16.48 -2.28 13.61
C ASN A 109 17.87 -2.76 13.17
N THR A 110 18.58 -3.38 14.11
CA THR A 110 19.93 -3.93 13.88
C THR A 110 19.93 -5.44 13.70
N ASN A 111 18.77 -6.09 13.62
CA ASN A 111 18.65 -7.54 13.42
C ASN A 111 18.82 -7.93 11.95
N TYR A 112 19.98 -7.58 11.38
CA TYR A 112 20.31 -7.83 9.98
C TYR A 112 20.29 -9.32 9.64
N ASP A 113 20.80 -10.17 10.54
CA ASP A 113 20.87 -11.63 10.36
C ASP A 113 19.50 -12.28 10.21
N ALA A 114 18.49 -11.78 10.92
CA ALA A 114 17.13 -12.29 10.75
C ALA A 114 16.56 -11.94 9.38
N PHE A 115 16.83 -10.73 8.87
CA PHE A 115 16.40 -10.34 7.53
C PHE A 115 17.15 -11.10 6.44
N THR A 116 18.49 -11.22 6.53
CA THR A 116 19.27 -12.00 5.55
C THR A 116 18.86 -13.47 5.55
N SER A 117 18.54 -14.04 6.72
CA SER A 117 17.97 -15.40 6.84
C SER A 117 16.63 -15.53 6.11
N LEU A 118 15.76 -14.51 6.14
CA LEU A 118 14.53 -14.51 5.35
C LEU A 118 14.83 -14.48 3.85
N ILE A 119 15.77 -13.66 3.38
CA ILE A 119 16.18 -13.64 1.97
C ILE A 119 16.72 -15.01 1.54
N HIS A 120 17.53 -15.66 2.37
CA HIS A 120 18.04 -17.01 2.08
C HIS A 120 16.95 -18.08 2.09
N LYS A 121 15.93 -17.96 2.96
CA LYS A 121 14.82 -18.92 3.05
C LYS A 121 13.88 -18.83 1.85
N TYR A 122 13.53 -17.61 1.42
CA TYR A 122 12.55 -17.38 0.35
C TYR A 122 13.18 -17.24 -1.02
N GLU A 123 14.47 -16.92 -1.10
CA GLU A 123 15.25 -16.73 -2.31
C GLU A 123 14.51 -15.92 -3.40
N PRO A 124 13.95 -14.73 -3.10
CA PRO A 124 13.18 -13.97 -4.08
C PRO A 124 14.03 -13.58 -5.30
N ASP A 125 13.42 -13.31 -6.44
CA ASP A 125 14.11 -12.79 -7.63
C ASP A 125 14.52 -11.34 -7.46
N ILE A 126 13.70 -10.57 -6.74
CA ILE A 126 13.91 -9.18 -6.39
C ILE A 126 13.63 -9.00 -4.90
N PHE A 127 14.43 -8.22 -4.19
CA PHE A 127 14.03 -7.72 -2.87
C PHE A 127 14.23 -6.22 -2.74
N LEU A 128 13.32 -5.60 -1.98
CA LEU A 128 13.26 -4.16 -1.71
C LEU A 128 13.33 -3.94 -0.19
N THR A 129 14.24 -3.08 0.25
CA THR A 129 14.24 -2.55 1.62
C THR A 129 13.85 -1.08 1.60
N MET A 130 13.02 -0.66 2.54
CA MET A 130 12.59 0.72 2.79
C MET A 130 12.93 1.10 4.23
N GLU A 131 13.15 2.38 4.52
CA GLU A 131 13.82 2.86 5.74
C GLU A 131 15.24 2.30 5.92
N SER A 132 15.95 2.05 4.82
CA SER A 132 17.28 1.45 4.86
C SER A 132 18.36 2.50 4.65
N ASP A 133 19.28 2.60 5.61
CA ASP A 133 20.41 3.52 5.65
C ASP A 133 21.73 2.86 5.18
N ASN A 134 22.85 3.57 5.33
CA ASN A 134 24.17 3.05 5.01
C ASN A 134 24.61 1.84 5.87
N ASN A 135 24.04 1.65 7.06
CA ASN A 135 24.34 0.50 7.90
C ASN A 135 23.64 -0.76 7.36
N TRP A 136 22.38 -0.62 6.97
CA TRP A 136 21.65 -1.64 6.23
C TRP A 136 22.34 -2.00 4.91
N GLU A 137 22.82 -1.01 4.15
CA GLU A 137 23.59 -1.28 2.92
C GLU A 137 24.79 -2.21 3.20
N LYS A 138 25.62 -1.87 4.20
CA LYS A 138 26.80 -2.68 4.57
C LYS A 138 26.42 -4.08 5.03
N ALA A 139 25.35 -4.20 5.81
CA ALA A 139 24.89 -5.48 6.33
C ALA A 139 24.36 -6.41 5.23
N LEU A 140 23.73 -5.84 4.19
CA LEU A 140 23.18 -6.57 3.06
C LEU A 140 24.22 -6.94 1.98
N ALA A 141 25.45 -6.45 2.09
CA ALA A 141 26.53 -6.71 1.12
C ALA A 141 26.80 -8.21 0.91
N VAL A 142 26.53 -9.05 1.91
CA VAL A 142 26.65 -10.52 1.83
C VAL A 142 25.70 -11.15 0.81
N LEU A 143 24.64 -10.44 0.41
CA LEU A 143 23.64 -10.92 -0.56
C LEU A 143 24.01 -10.53 -2.01
N GLU A 144 24.92 -9.59 -2.22
CA GLU A 144 25.20 -9.00 -3.54
C GLU A 144 25.78 -9.99 -4.54
N GLU A 145 26.50 -11.01 -4.07
CA GLU A 145 26.98 -12.10 -4.94
C GLU A 145 25.81 -12.81 -5.65
N LYS A 146 24.69 -12.99 -4.92
CA LYS A 146 23.48 -13.65 -5.45
C LYS A 146 22.52 -12.68 -6.14
N TYR A 147 22.61 -11.39 -5.82
CA TYR A 147 21.78 -10.31 -6.36
C TYR A 147 22.67 -9.26 -7.04
N PRO A 148 23.23 -9.58 -8.22
CA PRO A 148 24.28 -8.77 -8.85
C PRO A 148 23.79 -7.42 -9.37
N TYR A 149 22.48 -7.21 -9.51
CA TYR A 149 21.90 -5.95 -9.92
C TYR A 149 21.31 -5.24 -8.71
N SER A 150 21.75 -4.01 -8.43
CA SER A 150 21.21 -3.22 -7.31
C SER A 150 21.14 -1.73 -7.61
N ILE A 151 20.23 -1.05 -6.92
CA ILE A 151 20.09 0.40 -6.86
C ILE A 151 19.99 0.73 -5.38
N LYS A 152 20.89 1.57 -4.87
CA LYS A 152 21.00 1.81 -3.43
C LYS A 152 20.96 3.30 -3.11
N ILE A 153 20.05 3.66 -2.21
CA ILE A 153 19.81 5.03 -1.75
C ILE A 153 19.79 4.98 -0.22
N GLY A 154 20.97 4.89 0.39
CA GLY A 154 21.10 4.93 1.85
C GLY A 154 20.90 6.35 2.36
N LEU A 155 19.81 6.58 3.10
CA LEU A 155 19.52 7.86 3.75
C LEU A 155 19.31 7.64 5.24
N ASP A 156 19.79 8.58 6.06
CA ASP A 156 19.65 8.52 7.52
C ASP A 156 18.33 9.19 8.00
N ASN A 157 17.39 9.46 7.09
CA ASN A 157 16.15 10.20 7.32
C ASN A 157 14.88 9.33 7.24
N THR A 158 15.00 8.00 7.39
CA THR A 158 13.92 7.00 7.27
C THR A 158 13.29 6.87 5.87
N TYR A 159 13.79 7.55 4.84
CA TYR A 159 13.27 7.40 3.47
C TYR A 159 14.25 6.73 2.51
N GLY A 160 15.37 6.21 3.03
CA GLY A 160 16.32 5.42 2.26
C GLY A 160 15.70 4.12 1.76
N MET A 161 16.13 3.69 0.56
CA MET A 161 15.66 2.47 -0.08
C MET A 161 16.79 1.74 -0.81
N HIS A 162 16.76 0.41 -0.77
CA HIS A 162 17.62 -0.42 -1.60
C HIS A 162 16.81 -1.43 -2.41
N PHE A 163 17.11 -1.51 -3.69
CA PHE A 163 16.53 -2.47 -4.62
C PHE A 163 17.63 -3.45 -5.05
N TYR A 164 17.40 -4.75 -4.86
CA TYR A 164 18.33 -5.82 -5.23
C TYR A 164 17.63 -6.83 -6.12
N SER A 165 18.32 -7.33 -7.15
CA SER A 165 17.71 -8.18 -8.17
C SER A 165 18.69 -9.21 -8.73
N LYS A 166 18.17 -10.42 -8.96
CA LYS A 166 18.79 -11.46 -9.80
C LYS A 166 18.55 -11.20 -11.28
N LEU A 167 17.45 -10.53 -11.60
CA LEU A 167 17.04 -10.16 -12.94
C LEU A 167 17.77 -8.89 -13.39
N GLU A 168 18.07 -8.80 -14.68
CA GLU A 168 18.80 -7.67 -15.25
C GLU A 168 17.99 -6.38 -15.12
N ILE A 169 18.63 -5.33 -14.59
CA ILE A 169 18.11 -3.96 -14.60
C ILE A 169 18.63 -3.28 -15.86
N ALA A 170 17.82 -3.25 -16.92
CA ALA A 170 18.20 -2.71 -18.22
C ALA A 170 18.36 -1.17 -18.19
N ASN A 171 17.59 -0.49 -17.35
CA ASN A 171 17.71 0.93 -17.07
C ASN A 171 17.04 1.24 -15.73
N HIS A 172 17.45 2.31 -15.05
CA HIS A 172 16.75 2.80 -13.87
C HIS A 172 16.80 4.32 -13.77
N ASN A 173 15.85 4.90 -13.05
CA ASN A 173 15.84 6.30 -12.64
C ASN A 173 15.46 6.39 -11.17
N ILE A 174 16.07 7.33 -10.47
CA ILE A 174 15.65 7.74 -9.13
C ILE A 174 14.88 9.04 -9.31
N HIS A 175 13.68 9.10 -8.77
CA HIS A 175 12.82 10.27 -8.83
C HIS A 175 12.68 10.90 -7.45
N TYR A 176 12.53 12.21 -7.45
CA TYR A 176 12.24 13.04 -6.30
C TYR A 176 11.08 13.94 -6.73
N PHE A 177 9.84 13.43 -6.71
CA PHE A 177 8.73 14.14 -7.35
C PHE A 177 8.24 15.32 -6.52
N VAL A 178 8.21 15.17 -5.19
CA VAL A 178 7.75 16.24 -4.28
C VAL A 178 8.88 16.89 -3.49
N ALA A 179 9.91 16.15 -3.08
CA ALA A 179 11.04 16.66 -2.30
C ALA A 179 12.33 15.87 -2.60
N ASP A 180 13.49 16.54 -2.49
CA ASP A 180 14.82 16.00 -2.83
C ASP A 180 15.31 14.90 -1.86
N ASP A 181 14.58 14.65 -0.78
CA ASP A 181 14.90 13.68 0.27
C ASP A 181 13.88 12.51 0.35
N LEU A 182 12.92 12.49 -0.57
CA LEU A 182 11.87 11.47 -0.71
C LEU A 182 12.06 10.73 -2.05
N PRO A 183 12.95 9.72 -2.11
CA PRO A 183 13.22 9.01 -3.35
C PRO A 183 12.12 8.02 -3.72
N SER A 184 11.94 7.83 -5.02
CA SER A 184 11.22 6.71 -5.64
C SER A 184 12.09 6.03 -6.70
N ILE A 185 12.09 4.70 -6.77
CA ILE A 185 12.92 3.95 -7.74
C ILE A 185 12.05 3.48 -8.90
N GLU A 186 12.38 3.89 -10.12
CA GLU A 186 11.87 3.30 -11.38
C GLU A 186 12.94 2.39 -11.97
N ALA A 187 12.69 1.08 -12.10
CA ALA A 187 13.63 0.13 -12.68
C ALA A 187 12.98 -0.66 -13.84
N LYS A 188 13.63 -0.69 -15.01
CA LYS A 188 13.21 -1.52 -16.15
C LYS A 188 13.88 -2.88 -16.04
N ILE A 189 13.10 -3.90 -15.72
CA ILE A 189 13.58 -5.26 -15.47
C ILE A 189 13.39 -6.13 -16.72
N SER A 190 14.43 -6.89 -17.06
CA SER A 190 14.39 -7.92 -18.11
C SER A 190 14.43 -9.30 -17.47
N THR A 191 13.48 -10.16 -17.84
CA THR A 191 13.45 -11.55 -17.39
C THR A 191 14.28 -12.45 -18.32
N SER A 192 14.75 -13.59 -17.79
CA SER A 192 15.56 -14.56 -18.56
C SER A 192 14.88 -15.12 -19.83
N ASP A 193 13.55 -15.03 -19.89
CA ASP A 193 12.71 -15.48 -21.00
C ASP A 193 12.22 -14.32 -21.90
N GLY A 194 12.85 -13.14 -21.78
CA GLY A 194 12.71 -12.02 -22.71
C GLY A 194 11.53 -11.09 -22.45
N PHE A 195 10.79 -11.28 -21.36
CA PHE A 195 9.78 -10.31 -20.93
C PHE A 195 10.46 -9.09 -20.28
N LYS A 196 9.77 -7.95 -20.38
CA LYS A 196 10.21 -6.69 -19.79
C LYS A 196 9.04 -6.04 -19.07
N PHE A 197 9.32 -5.46 -17.92
CA PHE A 197 8.38 -4.69 -17.13
C PHE A 197 9.09 -3.59 -16.35
N THR A 198 8.34 -2.55 -15.99
CA THR A 198 8.80 -1.51 -15.08
C THR A 198 8.44 -1.91 -13.65
N PHE A 199 9.39 -1.81 -12.74
CA PHE A 199 9.19 -1.92 -11.31
C PHE A 199 9.27 -0.51 -10.69
N PHE A 200 8.28 -0.12 -9.90
CA PHE A 200 8.33 1.07 -9.05
C PHE A 200 8.42 0.67 -7.58
N ALA A 201 9.46 1.14 -6.89
CA ALA A 201 9.54 1.11 -5.44
C ALA A 201 9.10 2.46 -4.87
N VAL A 202 8.24 2.43 -3.85
CA VAL A 202 7.66 3.64 -3.25
C VAL A 202 7.74 3.58 -1.73
N HIS A 203 8.03 4.70 -1.09
CA HIS A 203 7.99 4.87 0.36
C HIS A 203 7.76 6.35 0.72
N PRO A 204 6.58 6.91 0.41
CA PRO A 204 6.26 8.29 0.77
C PRO A 204 6.12 8.48 2.29
N PRO A 205 6.26 9.71 2.79
CA PRO A 205 6.20 9.98 4.23
C PRO A 205 4.79 9.73 4.81
N PRO A 206 4.65 9.13 6.00
CA PRO A 206 3.37 9.00 6.66
C PRO A 206 2.91 10.33 7.27
N PRO A 207 1.60 10.65 7.19
CA PRO A 207 1.03 11.67 8.04
C PRO A 207 1.00 11.13 9.49
N SER A 208 1.90 11.61 10.34
CA SER A 208 2.04 11.18 11.73
C SER A 208 2.54 12.32 12.62
N PRO A 209 2.26 12.28 13.94
CA PRO A 209 2.77 13.29 14.87
C PRO A 209 4.30 13.40 14.91
N THR A 210 5.00 12.34 14.51
CA THR A 210 6.46 12.20 14.62
C THR A 210 7.19 12.43 13.30
N GLU A 211 6.48 12.40 12.17
CA GLU A 211 7.08 12.52 10.83
C GLU A 211 6.44 13.66 10.04
N GLU A 212 5.17 13.55 9.61
CA GLU A 212 4.50 14.65 8.89
C GLU A 212 3.17 15.08 9.47
N SER A 213 2.98 16.40 9.60
CA SER A 213 1.74 16.96 10.15
C SER A 213 0.52 16.65 9.29
N ASN A 214 0.71 16.42 7.99
CA ASN A 214 -0.35 16.20 7.02
C ASN A 214 0.09 15.25 5.88
N SER A 215 -0.86 14.90 5.00
CA SER A 215 -0.65 13.90 3.95
C SER A 215 -0.25 14.44 2.57
N LYS A 216 0.00 15.74 2.41
CA LYS A 216 0.15 16.34 1.07
C LYS A 216 1.35 15.80 0.30
N GLU A 217 2.53 15.74 0.91
CA GLU A 217 3.72 15.18 0.24
C GLU A 217 3.49 13.72 -0.13
N ARG A 218 2.90 12.94 0.79
CA ARG A 218 2.55 11.54 0.54
C ARG A 218 1.65 11.37 -0.68
N ASP A 219 0.55 12.12 -0.68
CA ASP A 219 -0.48 12.00 -1.71
C ASP A 219 0.05 12.55 -3.05
N GLY A 220 0.84 13.64 -3.03
CA GLY A 220 1.49 14.21 -4.21
C GLY A 220 2.56 13.31 -4.82
N GLU A 221 3.39 12.64 -4.02
CA GLU A 221 4.41 11.69 -4.45
C GLU A 221 3.74 10.50 -5.17
N LEU A 222 2.74 9.89 -4.52
CA LEU A 222 1.99 8.77 -5.08
C LEU A 222 1.33 9.14 -6.42
N LEU A 223 0.65 10.29 -6.50
CA LEU A 223 -0.02 10.69 -7.75
C LEU A 223 0.95 11.10 -8.86
N SER A 224 2.13 11.62 -8.51
CA SER A 224 3.21 11.87 -9.47
C SER A 224 3.75 10.57 -10.08
N ILE A 225 3.97 9.55 -9.24
CA ILE A 225 4.30 8.19 -9.70
C ILE A 225 3.19 7.64 -10.60
N ALA A 226 1.92 7.83 -10.22
CA ALA A 226 0.80 7.34 -11.01
C ALA A 226 0.78 7.93 -12.44
N LYS A 227 1.01 9.24 -12.58
CA LYS A 227 1.15 9.90 -13.89
C LYS A 227 2.36 9.37 -14.67
N ARG A 228 3.49 9.17 -13.97
CA ARG A 228 4.72 8.62 -14.57
C ARG A 228 4.49 7.23 -15.16
N ILE A 229 3.78 6.36 -14.43
CA ILE A 229 3.41 5.01 -14.87
C ILE A 229 2.56 5.08 -16.13
N LYS A 230 1.46 5.85 -16.09
CA LYS A 230 0.52 6.00 -17.21
C LYS A 230 1.19 6.49 -18.50
N GLN A 231 2.23 7.32 -18.38
CA GLN A 231 2.95 7.87 -19.53
C GLN A 231 4.03 6.94 -20.10
N ASN A 232 4.68 6.12 -19.27
CA ASN A 232 5.97 5.50 -19.62
C ASN A 232 6.06 3.99 -19.42
N SER A 233 4.99 3.33 -18.97
CA SER A 233 5.02 1.90 -18.65
C SER A 233 3.90 1.12 -19.33
N ASP A 234 4.27 0.18 -20.19
CA ASP A 234 3.33 -0.77 -20.80
C ASP A 234 2.93 -1.88 -19.80
N THR A 235 3.94 -2.48 -19.15
CA THR A 235 3.79 -3.49 -18.09
C THR A 235 4.44 -2.93 -16.84
N CYS A 236 3.70 -2.78 -15.74
CA CYS A 236 4.20 -2.17 -14.52
C CYS A 236 3.81 -2.99 -13.29
N VAL A 237 4.73 -3.04 -12.33
CA VAL A 237 4.50 -3.51 -10.96
C VAL A 237 5.00 -2.44 -10.00
N VAL A 238 4.16 -2.03 -9.06
CA VAL A 238 4.48 -1.05 -8.02
C VAL A 238 4.40 -1.77 -6.69
N VAL A 239 5.44 -1.67 -5.87
CA VAL A 239 5.52 -2.32 -4.55
C VAL A 239 6.19 -1.37 -3.58
N GLY A 240 5.66 -1.29 -2.37
CA GLY A 240 6.31 -0.57 -1.29
C GLY A 240 5.37 -0.34 -0.13
N ASP A 241 5.85 0.42 0.84
CA ASP A 241 5.06 0.97 1.92
C ASP A 241 4.43 2.27 1.42
N PHE A 242 3.11 2.29 1.26
CA PHE A 242 2.41 3.46 0.76
C PHE A 242 2.08 4.45 1.89
N ASN A 243 2.34 4.08 3.15
CA ASN A 243 1.86 4.80 4.33
C ASN A 243 0.38 5.18 4.23
N ASN A 244 -0.39 4.31 3.58
CA ASN A 244 -1.77 4.51 3.22
C ASN A 244 -2.45 3.17 2.93
N VAL A 245 -3.77 3.13 3.11
CA VAL A 245 -4.57 1.92 2.87
C VAL A 245 -5.20 1.94 1.48
N ALA A 246 -5.32 0.76 0.88
CA ALA A 246 -5.88 0.56 -0.46
C ALA A 246 -7.26 1.22 -0.75
N TRP A 247 -8.07 1.46 0.29
CA TRP A 247 -9.39 2.08 0.18
C TRP A 247 -9.41 3.58 0.51
N ALA A 248 -8.26 4.20 0.76
CA ALA A 248 -8.15 5.64 0.94
C ALA A 248 -8.31 6.37 -0.41
N LYS A 249 -8.75 7.64 -0.36
CA LYS A 249 -8.99 8.46 -1.57
C LYS A 249 -7.76 8.50 -2.48
N SER A 250 -6.57 8.79 -1.93
CA SER A 250 -5.34 8.90 -2.73
C SER A 250 -4.89 7.57 -3.32
N SER A 251 -5.11 6.42 -2.67
CA SER A 251 -4.85 5.10 -3.27
C SER A 251 -5.85 4.75 -4.38
N ILE A 252 -7.10 5.19 -4.26
CA ILE A 252 -8.10 5.05 -5.34
C ILE A 252 -7.73 5.92 -6.55
N LEU A 253 -7.34 7.17 -6.31
CA LEU A 253 -6.85 8.06 -7.35
C LEU A 253 -5.56 7.52 -7.98
N PHE A 254 -4.62 7.01 -7.18
CA PHE A 254 -3.40 6.36 -7.67
C PHE A 254 -3.72 5.27 -8.70
N ARG A 255 -4.61 4.33 -8.37
CA ARG A 255 -4.93 3.23 -9.29
C ARG A 255 -5.64 3.70 -10.56
N LYS A 256 -6.54 4.69 -10.43
CA LYS A 256 -7.28 5.27 -11.57
C LYS A 256 -6.35 6.06 -12.50
N THR A 257 -5.51 6.93 -11.94
CA THR A 257 -4.54 7.74 -12.69
C THR A 257 -3.47 6.88 -13.38
N SER A 258 -2.98 5.83 -12.70
CA SER A 258 -1.98 4.92 -13.26
C SER A 258 -2.56 3.81 -14.14
N GLU A 259 -3.89 3.67 -14.20
CA GLU A 259 -4.59 2.54 -14.82
C GLU A 259 -4.13 1.16 -14.34
N THR A 260 -3.75 1.08 -13.07
CA THR A 260 -3.31 -0.16 -12.42
C THR A 260 -4.43 -0.80 -11.60
N LEU A 261 -4.23 -2.08 -11.29
CA LEU A 261 -5.08 -2.88 -10.44
C LEU A 261 -4.42 -3.05 -9.08
N ASP A 262 -5.24 -3.03 -8.03
CA ASP A 262 -4.80 -3.37 -6.69
C ASP A 262 -4.63 -4.89 -6.56
N GLY A 263 -3.39 -5.32 -6.33
CA GLY A 263 -3.03 -6.73 -6.22
C GLY A 263 -3.65 -7.45 -5.03
N ARG A 264 -4.14 -6.71 -4.04
CA ARG A 264 -4.70 -7.23 -2.78
C ARG A 264 -6.18 -7.60 -2.90
N MET A 265 -6.87 -7.14 -3.94
CA MET A 265 -8.27 -7.49 -4.16
C MET A 265 -8.44 -9.01 -4.27
N GLY A 266 -9.40 -9.56 -3.52
CA GLY A 266 -9.68 -10.99 -3.48
C GLY A 266 -8.70 -11.84 -2.67
N ARG A 267 -7.76 -11.25 -1.91
CA ARG A 267 -6.70 -11.99 -1.20
C ARG A 267 -6.76 -11.91 0.33
N GLY A 268 -7.81 -11.29 0.88
CA GLY A 268 -7.94 -11.09 2.32
C GLY A 268 -7.14 -9.89 2.83
N PHE A 269 -7.28 -9.60 4.12
CA PHE A 269 -6.59 -8.48 4.77
C PHE A 269 -5.13 -8.84 5.07
N ILE A 270 -4.24 -8.54 4.11
CA ILE A 270 -2.79 -8.69 4.26
C ILE A 270 -2.26 -7.52 5.10
N SER A 271 -2.34 -7.64 6.43
CA SER A 271 -2.00 -6.53 7.34
C SER A 271 -0.50 -6.53 7.62
N SER A 272 0.19 -5.46 7.21
CA SER A 272 1.65 -5.39 7.20
C SER A 272 2.23 -4.65 8.40
N PHE A 273 1.50 -3.70 8.98
CA PHE A 273 1.92 -2.92 10.16
C PHE A 273 0.80 -2.92 11.21
N HIS A 274 0.99 -3.03 12.52
CA HIS A 274 2.25 -3.22 13.25
C HIS A 274 2.38 -4.69 13.71
N THR A 275 3.59 -5.25 13.60
CA THR A 275 3.93 -6.61 14.05
C THR A 275 3.54 -6.91 15.50
N LYS A 276 3.68 -5.94 16.42
CA LYS A 276 3.44 -6.09 17.87
C LYS A 276 1.97 -6.03 18.27
N TYR A 277 1.14 -5.25 17.57
CA TYR A 277 -0.24 -4.97 17.99
C TYR A 277 -1.26 -5.66 17.09
N TRP A 278 -1.56 -6.93 17.36
CA TRP A 278 -2.42 -7.74 16.48
C TRP A 278 -3.83 -7.16 16.22
N PHE A 279 -4.38 -6.39 17.16
CA PHE A 279 -5.70 -5.76 17.06
C PHE A 279 -5.67 -4.37 16.37
N LEU A 280 -4.48 -3.78 16.20
CA LEU A 280 -4.23 -2.52 15.50
C LEU A 280 -3.27 -2.76 14.34
N ARG A 281 -3.64 -3.70 13.48
CA ARG A 281 -2.94 -3.92 12.21
C ARG A 281 -3.68 -3.26 11.05
N PHE A 282 -2.88 -2.76 10.12
CA PHE A 282 -3.22 -1.95 8.98
C PHE A 282 -2.45 -2.48 7.76
N PRO A 283 -3.10 -2.50 6.59
CA PRO A 283 -2.47 -2.89 5.33
C PRO A 283 -1.89 -1.68 4.61
N ILE A 284 -0.66 -1.27 4.94
CA ILE A 284 -0.03 -0.07 4.36
C ILE A 284 1.04 -0.39 3.32
N ASP A 285 1.57 -1.60 3.32
CA ASP A 285 2.41 -2.12 2.25
C ASP A 285 1.52 -2.65 1.11
N LEU A 286 1.56 -1.98 -0.03
CA LEU A 286 0.65 -2.25 -1.16
C LEU A 286 1.42 -2.76 -2.39
N MET A 287 0.67 -3.42 -3.26
CA MET A 287 1.15 -3.84 -4.58
C MET A 287 0.11 -3.46 -5.63
N PHE A 288 0.49 -2.63 -6.58
CA PHE A 288 -0.32 -2.32 -7.77
C PHE A 288 0.34 -2.89 -9.01
N HIS A 289 -0.45 -3.21 -10.03
CA HIS A 289 0.08 -3.78 -11.26
C HIS A 289 -0.80 -3.49 -12.48
N THR A 290 -0.22 -3.49 -13.68
CA THR A 290 -0.99 -3.41 -14.93
C THR A 290 -1.79 -4.68 -15.17
N ALA A 291 -2.82 -4.60 -16.01
CA ALA A 291 -3.78 -5.69 -16.24
C ALA A 291 -3.18 -6.97 -16.87
N ASP A 292 -1.97 -6.92 -17.39
CA ASP A 292 -1.22 -8.05 -17.93
C ASP A 292 -0.38 -8.79 -16.87
N VAL A 293 -0.35 -8.32 -15.62
CA VAL A 293 0.34 -8.97 -14.50
C VAL A 293 -0.64 -9.80 -13.66
N PHE A 294 -0.35 -11.09 -13.50
CA PHE A 294 -1.18 -12.04 -12.78
C PHE A 294 -0.51 -12.49 -11.49
N ILE A 295 -1.09 -12.13 -10.35
CA ILE A 295 -0.56 -12.48 -9.02
C ILE A 295 -0.98 -13.90 -8.62
N GLU A 296 0.00 -14.78 -8.44
CA GLU A 296 -0.13 -16.13 -7.92
C GLU A 296 -0.19 -16.18 -6.39
N ASP A 297 0.62 -15.39 -5.70
CA ASP A 297 0.67 -15.31 -4.24
C ASP A 297 0.98 -13.88 -3.81
N LEU A 298 0.34 -13.41 -2.74
CA LEU A 298 0.62 -12.13 -2.09
C LEU A 298 0.27 -12.26 -0.61
N LYS A 299 1.26 -12.18 0.26
CA LYS A 299 1.10 -12.43 1.69
C LYS A 299 2.19 -11.75 2.52
N THR A 300 1.95 -11.63 3.81
CA THR A 300 2.99 -11.32 4.78
C THR A 300 3.86 -12.55 5.09
N LEU A 301 5.11 -12.32 5.43
CA LEU A 301 6.04 -13.32 5.95
C LEU A 301 6.23 -13.20 7.46
N GLU A 302 7.09 -14.06 8.03
CA GLU A 302 7.40 -13.99 9.46
C GLU A 302 8.12 -12.67 9.82
N PRO A 303 7.88 -12.12 11.03
CA PRO A 303 8.55 -10.90 11.48
C PRO A 303 10.03 -11.17 11.75
N PHE A 304 10.89 -10.17 11.50
CA PHE A 304 12.35 -10.27 11.68
C PHE A 304 12.94 -9.25 12.66
N GLY A 305 12.11 -8.39 13.25
CA GLY A 305 12.56 -7.32 14.17
C GLY A 305 11.95 -5.96 13.85
N SER A 306 11.59 -5.74 12.58
CA SER A 306 10.83 -4.57 12.14
C SER A 306 9.43 -4.51 12.75
N ASP A 307 8.88 -3.31 12.83
CA ASP A 307 7.47 -3.06 13.11
C ASP A 307 6.55 -3.41 11.93
N HIS A 308 7.11 -3.62 10.73
CA HIS A 308 6.44 -4.17 9.56
C HIS A 308 6.71 -5.68 9.36
N PHE A 309 5.71 -6.38 8.82
CA PHE A 309 5.89 -7.70 8.23
C PHE A 309 6.42 -7.54 6.80
N PRO A 310 7.41 -8.35 6.36
CA PRO A 310 7.77 -8.41 4.95
C PRO A 310 6.59 -8.85 4.10
N ILE A 311 6.43 -8.24 2.92
CA ILE A 311 5.47 -8.67 1.90
C ILE A 311 6.19 -9.52 0.87
N TYR A 312 5.63 -10.70 0.62
CA TYR A 312 6.06 -11.59 -0.45
C TYR A 312 5.00 -11.62 -1.54
N SER A 313 5.42 -11.36 -2.78
CA SER A 313 4.59 -11.50 -3.96
C SER A 313 5.19 -12.47 -4.96
N LYS A 314 4.32 -13.20 -5.65
CA LYS A 314 4.65 -14.15 -6.70
C LYS A 314 3.71 -13.89 -7.86
N PHE A 315 4.22 -13.55 -9.03
CA PHE A 315 3.41 -13.18 -10.19
C PHE A 315 4.06 -13.59 -11.50
N PHE A 316 3.29 -13.50 -12.59
CA PHE A 316 3.80 -13.65 -13.95
C PHE A 316 3.15 -12.61 -14.88
N ILE A 317 3.75 -12.39 -16.05
CA ILE A 317 3.28 -11.44 -17.05
C ILE A 317 2.64 -12.23 -18.21
N ASN A 318 1.45 -11.81 -18.65
CA ASN A 318 0.74 -12.39 -19.78
C ASN A 318 0.15 -11.29 -20.67
N LYS A 319 0.97 -10.80 -21.61
CA LYS A 319 0.65 -9.66 -22.50
C LYS A 319 -0.49 -9.91 -23.49
N LYS A 320 -0.87 -11.17 -23.74
CA LYS A 320 -1.97 -11.50 -24.67
C LYS A 320 -3.33 -11.67 -23.98
N SER A 321 -3.36 -11.63 -22.66
CA SER A 321 -4.59 -11.78 -21.89
C SER A 321 -5.22 -10.42 -21.63
N SER A 322 -6.44 -10.21 -22.11
CA SER A 322 -7.27 -9.05 -21.74
C SER A 322 -8.18 -9.35 -20.54
N LYS A 323 -8.01 -10.50 -19.87
CA LYS A 323 -8.94 -10.97 -18.83
C LYS A 323 -9.12 -9.93 -17.71
N GLN A 324 -8.07 -9.20 -17.32
CA GLN A 324 -8.15 -8.20 -16.24
C GLN A 324 -8.40 -6.76 -16.73
N ALA A 325 -8.38 -6.51 -18.05
CA ALA A 325 -8.46 -5.14 -18.59
C ALA A 325 -9.77 -4.42 -18.21
N HIS A 326 -10.87 -5.15 -18.08
CA HIS A 326 -12.16 -4.59 -17.66
C HIS A 326 -12.21 -4.17 -16.17
N LEU A 327 -11.20 -4.53 -15.38
CA LEU A 327 -11.09 -4.12 -13.97
C LEU A 327 -10.38 -2.79 -13.81
N THR A 328 -9.73 -2.28 -14.86
CA THR A 328 -9.09 -0.96 -14.84
C THR A 328 -10.18 0.11 -14.79
N GLU A 329 -10.12 0.92 -13.73
CA GLU A 329 -11.00 2.08 -13.55
C GLU A 329 -10.29 3.32 -14.10
N ASN A 330 -11.05 4.21 -14.73
CA ASN A 330 -10.54 5.52 -15.17
C ASN A 330 -10.95 6.61 -14.16
N LEU A 331 -10.31 7.77 -14.27
CA LEU A 331 -10.73 8.97 -13.56
C LEU A 331 -12.14 9.41 -14.03
N GLU A 332 -12.94 9.84 -13.07
CA GLU A 332 -14.27 10.43 -13.24
C GLU A 332 -14.15 11.94 -13.46
N GLU A 333 -15.26 12.58 -13.85
CA GLU A 333 -15.31 14.04 -14.02
C GLU A 333 -14.92 14.75 -12.71
N GLY A 334 -14.00 15.72 -12.79
CA GLY A 334 -13.43 16.41 -11.63
C GLY A 334 -12.22 15.72 -10.99
N GLU A 335 -12.08 14.40 -11.07
CA GLU A 335 -10.94 13.70 -10.45
C GLU A 335 -9.59 14.05 -11.12
N HIS A 336 -9.61 14.49 -12.38
CA HIS A 336 -8.41 15.01 -13.05
C HIS A 336 -7.89 16.30 -12.38
N GLU A 337 -8.80 17.21 -12.01
CA GLU A 337 -8.44 18.46 -11.34
C GLU A 337 -7.95 18.17 -9.93
N ASP A 338 -8.62 17.28 -9.19
CA ASP A 338 -8.17 16.78 -7.88
C ASP A 338 -6.73 16.23 -7.95
N VAL A 339 -6.40 15.46 -8.98
CA VAL A 339 -5.05 14.88 -9.13
C VAL A 339 -3.99 15.96 -9.32
N GLU A 340 -4.23 16.94 -10.19
CA GLU A 340 -3.27 18.03 -10.40
C GLU A 340 -3.15 18.94 -9.16
N GLU A 341 -4.26 19.19 -8.46
CA GLU A 341 -4.27 19.95 -7.20
C GLU A 341 -3.45 19.25 -6.12
N ILE A 342 -3.70 17.95 -5.87
CA ILE A 342 -2.97 17.18 -4.85
C ILE A 342 -1.47 17.11 -5.15
N ILE A 343 -1.09 16.92 -6.43
CA ILE A 343 0.33 16.94 -6.83
C ILE A 343 0.93 18.32 -6.55
N SER A 344 0.25 19.40 -6.95
CA SER A 344 0.69 20.76 -6.71
C SER A 344 0.83 21.06 -5.22
N GLU A 345 -0.13 20.64 -4.39
CA GLU A 345 -0.06 20.78 -2.94
C GLU A 345 1.12 20.01 -2.35
N GLY A 346 1.38 18.79 -2.80
CA GLY A 346 2.52 17.99 -2.35
C GLY A 346 3.87 18.62 -2.71
N ILE A 347 4.02 19.16 -3.93
CA ILE A 347 5.25 19.85 -4.37
C ILE A 347 5.48 21.16 -3.60
N ASN A 348 4.40 21.87 -3.23
CA ASN A 348 4.50 23.14 -2.52
C ASN A 348 4.54 22.99 -1.00
N GLU A 349 4.29 21.80 -0.47
CA GLU A 349 4.39 21.52 0.95
C GLU A 349 5.86 21.57 1.38
N LYS A 350 6.08 22.03 2.61
CA LYS A 350 7.40 22.04 3.22
C LYS A 350 7.29 21.29 4.54
N SER A 351 8.08 20.24 4.67
CA SER A 351 8.24 19.56 5.94
C SER A 351 8.88 20.50 6.98
N ASP A 352 8.32 20.49 8.18
CA ASP A 352 8.94 21.11 9.37
C ASP A 352 9.89 20.12 10.08
N ASN A 353 9.85 18.84 9.70
CA ASN A 353 10.55 17.74 10.37
C ASN A 353 11.73 17.17 9.55
N ARG A 354 11.84 17.54 8.27
CA ARG A 354 12.96 17.21 7.38
C ARG A 354 13.67 18.50 6.95
N ASN A 355 15.00 18.53 7.06
CA ASN A 355 15.85 19.71 6.86
C ASN A 355 16.38 19.84 5.45
#